data_AF-A0A9P6IPJ2-F1
#
_entry.id   AF-A0A9P6IPJ2-F1
#
_cell.length_a   1.000
_cell.length_b   1.000
_cell.length_c   1.000
_cell.angle_alpha   90.00
_cell.angle_beta   90.00
_cell.angle_gamma   90.00
#
_symmetry.space_group_name_H-M   'P 1'
#
loop_
_entity.id
_entity.type
_entity.pdbx_description
1 polymer ?
#
loop_
_entity_poly.entity_id
_entity_poly.type
_entity_poly.pdbx_seq_one_letter_code
_entity_poly.pdbx_strand_id
1 'polypeptide(L)'
;NKHDARTFFKYLDPTLGVPLPEKSYGDACELTWDNVVTQVFDEFVVAHTIGWFCKALILRDYTFCWILSVMFEVMEYTLSHQLNNFSECWWDH
;
A
#
# COMPACT_ATOMS: atom_id res chain seq x y z
N ASN A 1 6.00 10.46 13.98
CA ASN A 1 6.50 9.37 14.85
C ASN A 1 5.41 8.31 14.93
N LYS A 2 5.69 7.05 14.54
CA LYS A 2 4.69 5.96 14.47
C LYS A 2 4.01 5.70 15.82
N HIS A 3 4.76 5.82 16.93
CA HIS A 3 4.25 5.61 18.28
C HIS A 3 3.19 6.64 18.68
N ASP A 4 3.44 7.91 18.36
CA ASP A 4 2.54 9.01 18.70
C ASP A 4 1.26 8.94 17.86
N ALA A 5 1.39 8.57 16.58
CA ALA A 5 0.23 8.33 15.69
C ALA A 5 -0.66 7.19 16.21
N ARG A 6 -0.06 6.07 16.64
CA ARG A 6 -0.78 4.94 17.26
C ARG A 6 -1.52 5.35 18.53
N THR A 7 -0.90 6.17 19.36
CA THR A 7 -1.49 6.64 20.61
C THR A 7 -2.64 7.61 20.34
N PHE A 8 -2.52 8.45 19.30
CA PHE A 8 -3.58 9.36 18.88
C PHE A 8 -4.88 8.61 18.49
N PHE A 9 -4.77 7.47 17.80
CA PHE A 9 -5.96 6.69 17.42
C PHE A 9 -6.77 6.15 18.62
N LYS A 10 -6.18 6.08 19.83
CA LYS A 10 -6.92 5.70 21.05
C LYS A 10 -8.01 6.69 21.44
N TYR A 11 -7.97 7.93 20.94
CA TYR A 11 -9.04 8.90 21.14
C TYR A 11 -10.32 8.55 20.36
N LEU A 12 -10.20 7.74 19.28
CA LEU A 12 -11.33 7.30 18.47
C LEU A 12 -11.83 5.93 18.91
N ASP A 13 -10.91 4.98 19.16
CA ASP A 13 -11.24 3.66 19.67
C ASP A 13 -10.19 3.22 20.71
N PRO A 14 -10.60 2.99 21.98
CA PRO A 14 -9.70 2.59 23.07
C PRO A 14 -8.95 1.27 22.84
N THR A 15 -9.43 0.40 21.95
CA THR A 15 -8.81 -0.90 21.64
C THR A 15 -7.60 -0.79 20.71
N LEU A 16 -7.39 0.38 20.09
CA LEU A 16 -6.27 0.64 19.19
C LEU A 16 -4.95 0.95 19.94
N GLY A 17 -3.91 1.25 19.18
CA GLY A 17 -2.60 1.66 19.70
C GLY A 17 -1.65 0.50 20.03
N VAL A 18 -1.95 -0.69 19.53
CA VAL A 18 -1.05 -1.86 19.53
C VAL A 18 -0.22 -1.92 18.24
N PRO A 19 0.94 -2.61 18.25
CA PRO A 19 1.65 -2.93 17.02
C PRO A 19 0.79 -3.79 16.10
N LEU A 20 0.78 -3.43 14.82
CA LEU A 20 0.16 -4.13 13.71
C LEU A 20 1.27 -4.98 13.08
N PRO A 21 0.97 -6.20 12.64
CA PRO A 21 1.93 -6.97 11.87
C PRO A 21 2.26 -6.20 10.59
N GLU A 22 3.52 -5.80 10.43
CA GLU A 22 4.03 -5.16 9.21
C GLU A 22 4.66 -6.27 8.36
N LYS A 23 4.30 -6.34 7.07
CA LYS A 23 4.84 -7.29 6.10
C LYS A 23 5.78 -6.52 5.19
N SER A 24 7.03 -6.97 5.07
CA SER A 24 7.95 -6.41 4.08
C SER A 24 7.69 -7.09 2.73
N TYR A 25 7.46 -6.29 1.69
CA TYR A 25 7.36 -6.77 0.31
C TYR A 25 8.67 -6.56 -0.47
N GLY A 26 9.69 -5.96 0.16
CA GLY A 26 10.99 -5.64 -0.45
C GLY A 26 12.11 -6.62 -0.09
N ASP A 27 11.85 -7.61 0.77
CA ASP A 27 12.90 -8.49 1.32
C ASP A 27 13.24 -9.69 0.43
N ALA A 28 12.30 -10.14 -0.44
CA ALA A 28 12.42 -11.39 -1.21
C ALA A 28 12.04 -11.19 -2.68
N CYS A 29 12.89 -10.47 -3.42
CA CYS A 29 12.60 -10.00 -4.79
C CYS A 29 12.93 -10.98 -5.91
N GLU A 30 13.38 -12.20 -5.55
CA GLU A 30 13.68 -13.22 -6.54
C GLU A 30 12.42 -13.66 -7.28
N LEU A 31 12.53 -13.81 -8.61
CA LEU A 31 11.45 -14.26 -9.50
C LEU A 31 11.20 -15.77 -9.35
N THR A 32 10.80 -16.20 -8.15
CA THR A 32 10.32 -17.55 -7.88
C THR A 32 8.80 -17.59 -7.95
N TRP A 33 8.24 -18.74 -8.31
CA TRP A 33 6.78 -18.90 -8.39
C TRP A 33 6.07 -18.57 -7.06
N ASP A 34 6.68 -18.93 -5.93
CA ASP A 34 6.12 -18.67 -4.60
C ASP A 34 6.09 -17.17 -4.27
N ASN A 35 7.19 -16.45 -4.53
CA ASN A 35 7.27 -15.01 -4.31
C ASN A 35 6.28 -14.25 -5.21
N VAL A 36 6.21 -14.60 -6.50
CA VAL A 36 5.29 -13.94 -7.44
C VAL A 36 3.84 -14.14 -7.02
N VAL A 37 3.44 -15.36 -6.66
CA VAL A 37 2.05 -15.64 -6.25
C VAL A 37 1.70 -14.90 -4.96
N THR A 38 2.58 -14.92 -3.97
CA THR A 38 2.33 -14.30 -2.66
C THR A 38 2.34 -12.77 -2.69
N GLN A 39 3.01 -12.15 -3.66
CA GLN A 39 3.03 -10.69 -3.85
C GLN A 39 1.90 -10.21 -4.79
N VAL A 40 1.57 -10.97 -5.84
CA VAL A 40 0.51 -10.59 -6.80
C VAL A 40 -0.89 -10.81 -6.21
N PHE A 41 -1.10 -11.89 -5.46
CA PHE A 41 -2.39 -12.19 -4.82
C PHE A 41 -2.47 -11.67 -3.39
N ASP A 42 -1.99 -10.46 -3.17
CA ASP A 42 -2.08 -9.76 -1.90
C ASP A 42 -3.36 -8.90 -1.81
N GLU A 43 -3.81 -8.63 -0.59
CA GLU A 43 -5.01 -7.84 -0.31
C GLU A 43 -4.92 -6.44 -0.92
N PHE A 44 -3.72 -5.84 -0.96
CA PHE A 44 -3.51 -4.51 -1.54
C PHE A 44 -3.71 -4.51 -3.05
N VAL A 45 -3.21 -5.51 -3.79
CA VAL A 45 -3.35 -5.57 -5.26
C VAL A 45 -4.83 -5.72 -5.65
N VAL A 46 -5.58 -6.56 -4.92
CA VAL A 46 -7.02 -6.74 -5.15
C VAL A 46 -7.78 -5.45 -4.84
N ALA A 47 -7.51 -4.82 -3.70
CA ALA A 47 -8.13 -3.56 -3.30
C ALA A 47 -7.82 -2.43 -4.29
N HIS A 48 -6.58 -2.34 -4.80
CA HIS A 48 -6.18 -1.34 -5.80
C HIS A 48 -6.85 -1.58 -7.15
N THR A 49 -6.93 -2.83 -7.61
CA THR A 49 -7.58 -3.16 -8.88
C THR A 49 -9.07 -2.81 -8.84
N ILE A 50 -9.77 -3.23 -7.77
CA ILE A 50 -11.19 -2.92 -7.58
C ILE A 50 -11.38 -1.40 -7.40
N GLY A 51 -10.54 -0.77 -6.58
CA GLY A 51 -10.59 0.66 -6.31
C GLY A 51 -10.36 1.50 -7.56
N TRP A 52 -9.41 1.11 -8.42
CA TRP A 52 -9.16 1.78 -9.70
C TRP A 52 -10.35 1.64 -10.64
N PHE A 53 -10.94 0.45 -10.75
CA PHE A 53 -12.14 0.25 -11.56
C PHE A 53 -13.32 1.11 -11.06
N CYS A 54 -13.56 1.16 -9.76
CA CYS A 54 -14.57 2.03 -9.16
C CYS A 54 -14.28 3.52 -9.43
N LYS A 55 -13.03 3.97 -9.28
CA LYS A 55 -12.60 5.34 -9.61
C LYS A 55 -12.86 5.65 -11.09
N ALA A 56 -12.53 4.74 -12.00
CA ALA A 56 -12.76 4.91 -13.43
C ALA A 56 -14.26 5.08 -13.76
N LEU A 57 -15.14 4.30 -13.12
CA LEU A 57 -16.59 4.41 -13.31
C LEU A 57 -17.17 5.74 -12.79
N ILE A 58 -16.66 6.24 -11.66
CA ILE A 58 -17.12 7.47 -11.02
C ILE A 58 -16.59 8.70 -11.77
N LEU A 59 -15.28 8.75 -12.00
CA LEU A 59 -14.59 9.91 -12.56
C LEU A 59 -14.78 10.03 -14.07
N ARG A 60 -14.93 8.89 -14.77
CA ARG A 60 -15.15 8.79 -16.23
C ARG A 60 -14.08 9.51 -17.07
N ASP A 61 -12.92 9.77 -16.48
CA ASP A 61 -11.76 10.38 -17.12
C ASP A 61 -10.53 9.50 -16.89
N TYR A 62 -10.02 8.92 -17.97
CA TYR A 62 -8.88 8.02 -17.91
C TYR A 62 -7.57 8.75 -17.57
N THR A 63 -7.39 9.98 -18.07
CA THR A 63 -6.18 10.78 -17.82
C THR A 63 -6.06 11.09 -16.33
N PHE A 64 -7.17 11.52 -15.72
CA PHE A 64 -7.19 11.81 -14.30
C PHE A 64 -6.98 10.55 -13.46
N CYS A 65 -7.53 9.39 -13.86
CA CYS A 65 -7.25 8.12 -13.19
C CYS A 65 -5.77 7.74 -13.24
N TRP A 66 -5.10 7.94 -14.38
CA TRP A 66 -3.65 7.71 -14.52
C TRP A 66 -2.82 8.67 -13.66
N ILE A 67 -3.18 9.95 -13.62
CA ILE A 67 -2.52 10.93 -12.74
C ILE A 67 -2.64 10.48 -11.28
N LEU A 68 -3.83 10.08 -10.85
CA LEU A 68 -4.04 9.57 -9.50
C LEU A 68 -3.21 8.32 -9.22
N SER A 69 -3.18 7.35 -10.13
CA SER A 69 -2.33 6.15 -10.00
C SER A 69 -0.86 6.53 -9.76
N VAL A 70 -0.29 7.37 -10.63
CA VAL A 70 1.12 7.81 -10.48
C VAL A 70 1.34 8.56 -9.17
N MET A 71 0.38 9.38 -8.72
CA MET A 71 0.49 10.09 -7.45
C MET A 71 0.44 9.16 -6.23
N PHE A 72 -0.29 8.04 -6.29
CA PHE A 72 -0.24 7.01 -5.25
C PHE A 72 1.13 6.36 -5.18
N GLU A 73 1.74 6.01 -6.32
CA GLU A 73 3.11 5.47 -6.36
C GLU A 73 4.13 6.43 -5.72
N VAL A 74 4.05 7.72 -6.04
CA VAL A 74 4.92 8.74 -5.42
C VAL A 74 4.71 8.80 -3.91
N MET A 75 3.46 8.65 -3.45
CA MET A 75 3.15 8.64 -2.02
C MET A 75 3.72 7.41 -1.32
N GLU A 76 3.61 6.23 -1.92
CA GLU A 76 4.14 4.98 -1.38
C GLU A 76 5.67 5.03 -1.29
N TYR A 77 6.33 5.41 -2.38
CA TYR A 77 7.78 5.58 -2.41
C TYR A 77 8.28 6.58 -1.34
N THR A 78 7.60 7.73 -1.21
CA THR A 78 7.97 8.74 -0.20
C THR A 78 7.70 8.30 1.23
N LEU A 79 6.71 7.44 1.47
CA LEU A 79 6.29 6.97 2.80
C LEU A 79 6.82 5.57 3.16
N SER A 80 7.60 4.93 2.31
CA SER A 80 8.28 3.64 2.57
C SER A 80 9.04 3.60 3.90
N HIS A 81 9.67 4.72 4.28
CA HIS A 81 10.35 4.85 5.58
C HIS A 81 9.41 4.87 6.80
N GLN A 82 8.11 5.16 6.61
CA GLN A 82 7.09 5.11 7.67
C GLN A 82 6.39 3.74 7.74
N LEU A 83 6.31 2.98 6.65
CA LEU A 83 5.64 1.69 6.60
C LEU A 83 6.41 0.76 5.66
N ASN A 84 6.95 -0.33 6.19
CA ASN A 84 7.73 -1.28 5.40
C ASN A 84 6.91 -1.97 4.30
N ASN A 85 5.57 -1.95 4.43
CA ASN A 85 4.67 -2.48 3.42
C ASN A 85 4.76 -1.73 2.08
N PHE A 86 5.16 -0.45 2.07
CA PHE A 86 5.29 0.37 0.85
C PHE A 86 6.67 0.27 0.18
N SER A 87 7.50 -0.69 0.58
CA SER A 87 8.76 -0.96 -0.10
C SER A 87 8.58 -2.21 -0.94
N GLU A 88 8.46 -2.02 -2.25
CA GLU A 88 8.19 -3.09 -3.20
C GLU A 88 9.41 -3.51 -4.04
N CYS A 89 9.49 -4.80 -4.35
CA CYS A 89 10.66 -5.46 -4.93
C CYS A 89 11.03 -5.11 -6.38
N TRP A 90 10.12 -4.54 -7.16
CA TRP A 90 10.34 -4.39 -8.61
C TRP A 90 10.10 -2.99 -9.13
N TRP A 91 9.56 -2.11 -8.28
CA TRP A 91 9.15 -0.77 -8.65
C TRP A 91 9.92 0.32 -7.89
N ASP A 92 10.32 0.08 -6.63
CA ASP A 92 10.89 1.10 -5.73
C ASP A 92 12.43 1.13 -5.65
N HIS A 93 13.15 0.78 -6.73
CA HIS A 93 14.62 0.60 -6.74
C HIS A 93 15.39 1.60 -7.64
#